data_AF-A0A8H6N247-F1
#
_entry.id   AF-A0A8H6N247-F1
#
_cell.length_a   1.000
_cell.length_b   1.000
_cell.length_c   1.000
_cell.angle_alpha   90.00
_cell.angle_beta   90.00
_cell.angle_gamma   90.00
#
_symmetry.space_group_name_H-M   'P 1'
#
loop_
_entity.id
_entity.type
_entity.pdbx_description
1 polymer ?
#
loop_
_entity_poly.entity_id
_entity_poly.type
_entity_poly.pdbx_seq_one_letter_code
_entity_poly.pdbx_strand_id
1 'polypeptide(L)'
;MKQDFFAKAVALTGLPATIVNVTEKWKAYAGPDEDINAYSGDVGGILGPAQFWDRIGADLVEKYSKANSGAWPPSDKNVVQDVMAKGSNTTFRAMVPEYERRRKLFAEFWNTQIVRASNSLCTCGERIIMHSTHVAPKKEKLEVPDHPNPEKNNFQNIAGTPEIVVPIGQVAYFSPYTKKEEYIPVTVSFAGAKGCDLQLFALVEKLKEVGLIKEVLPGKLAYPL
;
A
#
# COMPACT_ATOMS: atom_id res chain seq x y z
N MET A 1 10.49 9.75 17.14
CA MET A 1 10.59 8.35 16.65
C MET A 1 10.73 8.26 15.13
N LYS A 2 9.69 8.55 14.33
CA LYS A 2 9.77 8.38 12.86
C LYS A 2 10.84 9.27 12.21
N GLN A 3 10.87 10.56 12.55
CA GLN A 3 11.88 11.50 12.05
C GLN A 3 13.30 11.10 12.48
N ASP A 4 13.49 10.71 13.75
CA ASP A 4 14.78 10.22 14.25
C ASP A 4 15.22 8.97 13.51
N PHE A 5 14.30 8.05 13.23
CA PHE A 5 14.59 6.84 12.46
C PHE A 5 15.03 7.21 11.03
N PHE A 6 14.32 8.11 10.35
CA PHE A 6 14.74 8.57 9.01
C PHE A 6 16.12 9.22 9.04
N ALA A 7 16.42 10.06 10.04
CA ALA A 7 17.75 10.67 10.16
C ALA A 7 18.85 9.61 10.32
N LYS A 8 18.62 8.57 11.13
CA LYS A 8 19.57 7.46 11.30
C LYS A 8 19.72 6.61 10.05
N ALA A 9 18.62 6.33 9.33
CA ALA A 9 18.65 5.59 8.08
C ALA A 9 19.41 6.36 6.98
N VAL A 10 19.23 7.68 6.89
CA VAL A 10 20.01 8.55 5.99
C VAL A 10 21.50 8.49 6.36
N ALA A 11 21.83 8.66 7.64
CA ALA A 11 23.21 8.58 8.11
C ALA A 11 23.87 7.22 7.80
N LEU A 12 23.12 6.11 7.92
CA LEU A 12 23.59 4.77 7.60
C LEU A 12 23.93 4.59 6.12
N THR A 13 23.10 5.12 5.23
CA THR A 13 23.30 4.96 3.78
C THR A 13 24.37 5.91 3.22
N GLY A 14 24.65 7.01 3.91
CA GLY A 14 25.54 8.07 3.40
C GLY A 14 24.99 8.79 2.16
N LEU A 15 23.72 8.53 1.80
CA LEU A 15 23.08 9.11 0.63
C LEU A 15 22.48 10.48 0.97
N PRO A 16 22.50 11.45 0.03
CA PRO A 16 21.76 12.70 0.21
C PRO A 16 20.26 12.41 0.29
N ALA A 17 19.57 13.05 1.23
CA ALA A 17 18.13 12.93 1.42
C ALA A 17 17.41 14.23 1.13
N THR A 18 16.28 14.15 0.42
CA THR A 18 15.41 15.29 0.13
C THR A 18 13.95 14.91 0.36
N ILE A 19 13.14 15.90 0.75
CA ILE A 19 11.69 15.73 0.83
C ILE A 19 11.12 15.88 -0.58
N VAL A 20 10.26 14.93 -0.98
CA VAL A 20 9.58 14.95 -2.28
C VAL A 20 8.12 15.30 -2.10
N ASN A 21 7.68 16.41 -2.69
CA ASN A 21 6.27 16.74 -2.80
C ASN A 21 5.66 15.98 -3.99
N VAL A 22 5.15 14.78 -3.72
CA VAL A 22 4.59 13.88 -4.75
C VAL A 22 3.37 14.51 -5.42
N THR A 23 2.51 15.21 -4.66
CA THR A 23 1.31 15.87 -5.20
C THR A 23 1.67 16.95 -6.22
N GLU A 24 2.66 17.78 -5.92
CA GLU A 24 3.12 18.83 -6.83
C GLU A 24 3.74 18.26 -8.10
N LYS A 25 4.58 17.21 -7.96
CA LYS A 25 5.15 16.50 -9.11
C LYS A 25 4.07 15.86 -10.00
N TRP A 26 3.03 15.31 -9.39
CA TRP A 26 1.90 14.75 -10.13
C TRP A 26 1.14 15.83 -10.90
N LYS A 27 0.81 16.95 -10.25
CA LYS A 27 0.15 18.08 -10.93
C LYS A 27 0.96 18.64 -12.09
N ALA A 28 2.28 18.70 -11.95
CA ALA A 28 3.16 19.11 -13.03
C ALA A 28 3.20 18.11 -14.20
N TYR A 29 2.98 16.82 -13.94
CA TYR A 29 3.03 15.75 -14.94
C TYR A 29 1.68 15.48 -15.62
N ALA A 30 0.59 15.43 -14.84
CA ALA A 30 -0.74 15.03 -15.28
C ALA A 30 -1.69 16.23 -15.53
N GLY A 31 -1.41 17.39 -14.93
CA GLY A 31 -2.24 18.59 -15.01
C GLY A 31 -2.62 19.15 -13.63
N PRO A 32 -2.87 20.47 -13.52
CA PRO A 32 -3.08 21.14 -12.22
C PRO A 32 -4.35 20.69 -11.49
N ASP A 33 -5.35 20.21 -12.24
CA ASP A 33 -6.65 19.77 -11.73
C ASP A 33 -6.67 18.29 -11.32
N GLU A 34 -5.59 17.55 -11.59
CA GLU A 34 -5.48 16.13 -11.26
C GLU A 34 -5.06 15.93 -9.80
N ASP A 35 -5.98 15.43 -8.97
CA ASP A 35 -5.66 15.01 -7.60
C ASP A 35 -5.11 13.58 -7.58
N ILE A 36 -3.88 13.42 -7.07
CA ILE A 36 -3.20 12.13 -7.09
C ILE A 36 -3.93 11.05 -6.27
N ASN A 37 -4.60 11.43 -5.18
CA ASN A 37 -5.30 10.47 -4.33
C ASN A 37 -6.62 10.02 -4.96
N ALA A 38 -7.38 10.96 -5.52
CA ALA A 38 -8.57 10.64 -6.30
C ALA A 38 -8.20 9.77 -7.51
N TYR A 39 -7.14 10.13 -8.24
CA TYR A 39 -6.68 9.39 -9.41
C TYR A 39 -6.27 7.95 -9.06
N SER A 40 -5.48 7.77 -8.01
CA SER A 40 -5.05 6.45 -7.56
C SER A 40 -6.21 5.63 -7.00
N GLY A 41 -7.11 6.25 -6.24
CA GLY A 41 -8.34 5.64 -5.77
C GLY A 41 -9.20 5.12 -6.91
N ASP A 42 -9.52 5.98 -7.87
CA ASP A 42 -10.22 5.64 -9.10
C ASP A 42 -9.62 4.41 -9.80
N VAL A 43 -8.30 4.38 -10.00
CA VAL A 43 -7.60 3.24 -10.62
C VAL A 43 -7.78 1.96 -9.82
N GLY A 44 -7.61 2.00 -8.51
CA GLY A 44 -7.81 0.84 -7.62
C GLY A 44 -9.27 0.37 -7.60
N GLY A 45 -10.20 1.31 -7.46
CA GLY A 45 -11.63 1.06 -7.33
C GLY A 45 -12.28 0.46 -8.58
N ILE A 46 -11.72 0.70 -9.77
CA ILE A 46 -12.18 0.07 -11.02
C ILE A 46 -11.43 -1.24 -11.31
N LEU A 47 -10.10 -1.22 -11.29
CA LEU A 47 -9.32 -2.38 -11.68
C LEU A 47 -9.38 -3.51 -10.64
N GLY A 48 -9.45 -3.17 -9.35
CA GLY A 48 -9.49 -4.14 -8.26
C GLY A 48 -10.68 -5.11 -8.37
N PRO A 49 -11.94 -4.61 -8.39
CA PRO A 49 -13.12 -5.46 -8.55
C PRO A 49 -13.12 -6.27 -9.85
N ALA A 50 -12.72 -5.66 -10.97
CA ALA A 50 -12.66 -6.34 -12.26
C ALA A 50 -11.65 -7.51 -12.24
N GLN A 51 -10.43 -7.26 -11.76
CA GLN A 51 -9.38 -8.29 -11.65
C GLN A 51 -9.77 -9.37 -10.64
N PHE A 52 -10.37 -9.00 -9.51
CA PHE A 52 -10.84 -9.97 -8.53
C PHE A 52 -11.87 -10.93 -9.16
N TRP A 53 -12.85 -10.40 -9.89
CA TRP A 53 -13.84 -11.22 -10.59
C TRP A 53 -13.18 -12.17 -11.60
N ASP A 54 -12.26 -11.65 -12.42
CA ASP A 54 -11.61 -12.42 -13.48
C ASP A 54 -10.67 -13.50 -12.96
N ARG A 55 -10.02 -13.27 -11.81
CA ARG A 55 -9.04 -14.20 -11.24
C ARG A 55 -9.62 -15.19 -10.24
N ILE A 56 -10.66 -14.79 -9.52
CA ILE A 56 -11.19 -15.53 -8.36
C ILE A 56 -12.71 -15.59 -8.40
N GLY A 57 -13.39 -14.45 -8.53
CA GLY A 57 -14.83 -14.32 -8.29
C GLY A 57 -15.68 -15.22 -9.19
N ALA A 58 -15.46 -15.20 -10.51
CA ALA A 58 -16.25 -15.98 -11.45
C ALA A 58 -16.13 -17.50 -11.20
N ASP A 59 -14.91 -18.00 -11.06
CA ASP A 59 -14.62 -19.41 -10.82
C ASP A 59 -15.13 -19.87 -9.45
N LEU A 60 -14.97 -19.03 -8.42
CA LEU A 60 -15.50 -19.31 -7.08
C LEU A 60 -17.03 -19.44 -7.09
N VAL A 61 -17.72 -18.50 -7.73
CA VAL A 61 -19.19 -18.51 -7.85
C VAL A 61 -19.65 -19.74 -8.62
N GLU A 62 -19.01 -20.05 -9.75
CA GLU A 62 -19.36 -21.22 -10.56
C GLU A 62 -19.19 -22.53 -9.78
N LYS A 63 -18.02 -22.72 -9.15
CA LYS A 63 -17.71 -23.95 -8.38
C LYS A 63 -18.62 -24.10 -7.17
N TYR A 64 -18.85 -23.01 -6.42
CA TYR A 64 -19.73 -23.04 -5.26
C TYR A 64 -21.17 -23.33 -5.68
N SER A 65 -21.66 -22.68 -6.73
CA SER A 65 -23.00 -22.89 -7.26
C SER A 65 -23.24 -24.35 -7.66
N LYS A 66 -22.30 -24.96 -8.39
CA LYS A 66 -22.34 -26.39 -8.75
C LYS A 66 -22.39 -27.31 -7.52
N ALA A 67 -21.62 -27.00 -6.48
CA ALA A 67 -21.57 -27.81 -5.27
C ALA A 67 -22.77 -27.59 -4.32
N ASN A 68 -23.50 -26.49 -4.46
CA ASN A 68 -24.51 -26.05 -3.50
C ASN A 68 -25.87 -25.72 -4.14
N SER A 69 -26.32 -26.56 -5.08
CA SER A 69 -27.66 -26.46 -5.69
C SER A 69 -27.99 -25.08 -6.28
N GLY A 70 -27.01 -24.42 -6.89
CA GLY A 70 -27.19 -23.10 -7.48
C GLY A 70 -26.90 -21.93 -6.54
N ALA A 71 -26.61 -22.17 -5.26
CA ALA A 71 -26.40 -21.12 -4.27
C ALA A 71 -25.20 -20.22 -4.59
N TRP A 72 -25.26 -18.98 -4.10
CA TRP A 72 -24.13 -18.06 -4.12
C TRP A 72 -23.21 -18.29 -2.91
N PRO A 73 -21.87 -18.13 -3.03
CA PRO A 73 -20.96 -18.26 -1.90
C PRO A 73 -21.35 -17.37 -0.71
N PRO A 74 -21.43 -17.90 0.53
CA PRO A 74 -21.61 -17.07 1.70
C PRO A 74 -20.40 -16.15 1.81
N SER A 75 -20.65 -14.85 1.78
CA SER A 75 -19.61 -13.85 1.86
C SER A 75 -20.14 -12.59 2.51
N ASP A 76 -19.24 -11.85 3.15
CA ASP A 76 -19.60 -10.60 3.80
C ASP A 76 -20.24 -9.66 2.78
N LYS A 77 -21.21 -8.87 3.27
CA LYS A 77 -22.00 -7.94 2.47
C LYS A 77 -21.11 -7.11 1.54
N ASN A 78 -19.95 -6.63 2.01
CA ASN A 78 -19.04 -5.80 1.24
C ASN A 78 -18.32 -6.56 0.11
N VAL A 79 -17.96 -7.84 0.33
CA VAL A 79 -17.30 -8.66 -0.69
C VAL A 79 -18.27 -9.00 -1.82
N VAL A 80 -19.52 -9.35 -1.47
CA VAL A 80 -20.59 -9.63 -2.44
C VAL A 80 -21.02 -8.36 -3.17
N GLN A 81 -21.37 -7.32 -2.43
CA GLN A 81 -22.07 -6.16 -2.99
C GLN A 81 -21.13 -5.16 -3.66
N ASP A 82 -19.89 -5.00 -3.20
CA ASP A 82 -18.97 -4.02 -3.80
C ASP A 82 -17.97 -4.63 -4.77
N VAL A 83 -17.35 -5.77 -4.44
CA VAL A 83 -16.26 -6.30 -5.27
C VAL A 83 -16.79 -7.26 -6.33
N MET A 84 -17.56 -8.29 -5.92
CA MET A 84 -18.10 -9.27 -6.87
C MET A 84 -19.20 -8.68 -7.76
N ALA A 85 -20.14 -7.91 -7.20
CA ALA A 85 -21.20 -7.31 -8.00
C ALA A 85 -20.66 -6.28 -9.02
N LYS A 86 -19.75 -5.38 -8.63
CA LYS A 86 -19.11 -4.45 -9.58
C LYS A 86 -18.27 -5.22 -10.62
N GLY A 87 -17.44 -6.15 -10.16
CA GLY A 87 -16.56 -6.93 -11.04
C GLY A 87 -17.30 -7.79 -12.08
N SER A 88 -18.50 -8.27 -11.76
CA SER A 88 -19.36 -9.04 -12.69
C SER A 88 -20.24 -8.15 -13.61
N ASN A 89 -20.39 -6.86 -13.32
CA ASN A 89 -21.28 -5.97 -14.04
C ASN A 89 -20.66 -5.46 -15.36
N THR A 90 -21.35 -5.68 -16.48
CA THR A 90 -20.85 -5.33 -17.82
C THR A 90 -20.65 -3.84 -18.05
N THR A 91 -21.55 -2.98 -17.57
CA THR A 91 -21.43 -1.51 -17.66
C THR A 91 -20.23 -1.01 -16.86
N PHE A 92 -20.02 -1.55 -15.66
CA PHE A 92 -18.84 -1.23 -14.85
C PHE A 92 -17.56 -1.64 -15.56
N ARG A 93 -17.52 -2.87 -16.10
CA ARG A 93 -16.36 -3.42 -16.81
C ARG A 93 -16.03 -2.66 -18.10
N ALA A 94 -16.98 -1.95 -18.71
CA ALA A 94 -16.71 -1.12 -19.89
C ALA A 94 -15.68 -0.01 -19.63
N MET A 95 -15.46 0.37 -18.35
CA MET A 95 -14.44 1.35 -17.96
C MET A 95 -13.02 0.77 -17.90
N VAL A 96 -12.85 -0.55 -17.82
CA VAL A 96 -11.54 -1.19 -17.59
C VAL A 96 -10.45 -0.74 -18.57
N PRO A 97 -10.67 -0.67 -19.90
CA PRO A 97 -9.63 -0.26 -20.83
C PRO A 97 -9.07 1.14 -20.55
N GLU A 98 -9.93 2.09 -20.18
CA GLU A 98 -9.50 3.44 -19.84
C GLU A 98 -8.71 3.45 -18.52
N TYR A 99 -9.15 2.69 -17.52
CA TYR A 99 -8.47 2.66 -16.23
C TYR A 99 -7.16 1.87 -16.29
N GLU A 100 -7.00 0.92 -17.22
CA GLU A 100 -5.70 0.33 -17.54
C GLU A 100 -4.74 1.35 -18.17
N ARG A 101 -5.24 2.23 -19.04
CA ARG A 101 -4.45 3.35 -19.59
C ARG A 101 -4.03 4.31 -18.48
N ARG A 102 -4.95 4.68 -17.58
CA ARG A 102 -4.66 5.51 -16.41
C ARG A 102 -3.60 4.89 -15.48
N ARG A 103 -3.72 3.59 -15.19
CA ARG A 103 -2.72 2.85 -14.41
C ARG A 103 -1.33 2.90 -15.06
N LYS A 104 -1.25 2.73 -16.39
CA LYS A 104 0.03 2.81 -17.13
C LYS A 104 0.64 4.21 -17.05
N LEU A 105 -0.18 5.27 -17.20
CA LEU A 105 0.27 6.65 -17.05
C LEU A 105 0.81 6.92 -15.65
N PHE A 106 0.11 6.47 -14.61
CA PHE A 106 0.57 6.59 -13.23
C PHE A 106 1.89 5.84 -13.00
N ALA A 107 2.00 4.62 -13.53
CA ALA A 107 3.24 3.86 -13.44
C ALA A 107 4.39 4.57 -14.16
N GLU A 108 4.16 5.14 -15.33
CA GLU A 108 5.17 5.93 -16.04
C GLU A 108 5.62 7.14 -15.23
N PHE A 109 4.69 7.93 -14.71
CA PHE A 109 4.97 9.04 -13.79
C PHE A 109 5.85 8.59 -12.61
N TRP A 110 5.41 7.55 -11.90
CA TRP A 110 6.07 7.13 -10.68
C TRP A 110 7.49 6.62 -10.94
N ASN A 111 7.67 5.79 -11.98
CA ASN A 111 8.94 5.20 -12.34
C ASN A 111 9.89 6.19 -13.05
N THR A 112 9.41 7.34 -13.54
CA THR A 112 10.26 8.36 -14.18
C THR A 112 10.51 9.59 -13.33
N GLN A 113 9.58 9.96 -12.42
CA GLN A 113 9.65 11.20 -11.64
C GLN A 113 9.97 10.96 -10.17
N ILE A 114 9.63 9.79 -9.62
CA ILE A 114 9.72 9.50 -8.19
C ILE A 114 10.81 8.47 -7.91
N VAL A 115 10.64 7.22 -8.37
CA VAL A 115 11.56 6.10 -8.07
C VAL A 115 12.12 5.51 -9.36
N ARG A 116 13.11 6.22 -9.90
CA ARG A 116 13.75 5.87 -11.16
C ARG A 116 14.65 4.64 -11.01
N ALA A 117 14.50 3.70 -11.92
CA ALA A 117 15.49 2.66 -12.14
C ALA A 117 16.79 3.30 -12.63
N SER A 118 17.93 2.71 -12.26
CA SER A 118 19.21 3.17 -12.79
C SER A 118 19.51 2.53 -14.15
N ASN A 119 20.20 3.27 -15.00
CA ASN A 119 20.77 2.74 -16.25
C ASN A 119 22.14 2.07 -16.04
N SER A 120 22.66 2.05 -14.81
CA SER A 120 23.94 1.43 -14.48
C SER A 120 23.76 -0.06 -14.14
N LEU A 121 24.68 -0.90 -14.60
CA LEU A 121 24.71 -2.32 -14.22
C LEU A 121 25.04 -2.53 -12.73
N CYS A 122 25.58 -1.52 -12.04
CA CYS A 122 26.04 -1.62 -10.65
C CYS A 122 24.99 -1.19 -9.62
N THR A 123 23.88 -0.55 -10.03
CA THR A 123 22.81 -0.16 -9.11
C THR A 123 21.46 -0.42 -9.74
N CYS A 124 20.50 -0.91 -8.97
CA CYS A 124 19.17 -1.18 -9.49
C CYS A 124 18.29 0.09 -9.57
N GLY A 125 18.43 1.00 -8.61
CA GLY A 125 17.67 2.25 -8.55
C GLY A 125 18.54 3.48 -8.35
N GLU A 126 18.00 4.65 -8.69
CA GLU A 126 18.64 5.94 -8.39
C GLU A 126 18.30 6.43 -6.97
N ARG A 127 17.20 5.94 -6.38
CA ARG A 127 16.62 6.44 -5.13
C ARG A 127 15.86 5.34 -4.39
N ILE A 128 15.75 5.51 -3.06
CA ILE A 128 14.82 4.79 -2.19
C ILE A 128 13.89 5.82 -1.56
N ILE A 129 12.57 5.59 -1.61
CA ILE A 129 11.63 6.41 -0.85
C ILE A 129 11.50 5.82 0.55
N MET A 130 11.49 6.69 1.55
CA MET A 130 11.06 6.36 2.90
C MET A 130 9.78 7.12 3.25
N HIS A 131 8.76 6.44 3.76
CA HIS A 131 7.54 7.09 4.26
C HIS A 131 6.93 6.32 5.42
N SER A 132 5.88 6.88 6.03
CA SER A 132 5.08 6.20 7.05
C SER A 132 3.64 6.66 6.96
N THR A 133 2.72 5.72 6.78
CA THR A 133 1.26 5.96 6.72
C THR A 133 0.58 5.68 8.06
N HIS A 134 1.37 5.40 9.11
CA HIS A 134 0.83 5.01 10.41
C HIS A 134 0.02 6.16 11.05
N VAL A 135 -1.27 5.89 11.26
CA VAL A 135 -2.26 6.75 11.93
C VAL A 135 -2.63 6.19 13.31
N ALA A 136 -3.05 7.07 14.22
CA ALA A 136 -3.55 6.63 15.53
C ALA A 136 -4.79 5.73 15.37
N PRO A 137 -5.00 4.74 16.24
CA PRO A 137 -6.22 3.94 16.24
C PRO A 137 -7.47 4.81 16.31
N LYS A 138 -8.49 4.50 15.50
CA LYS A 138 -9.81 5.12 15.66
C LYS A 138 -10.37 4.73 17.04
N LYS A 139 -10.91 5.71 17.77
CA LYS A 139 -11.50 5.52 19.11
C LYS A 139 -13.00 5.20 19.07
N GLU A 140 -13.60 5.22 17.88
CA GLU A 140 -15.03 5.07 17.65
C GLU A 140 -15.36 3.76 16.97
N LYS A 141 -16.49 3.16 17.36
CA LYS A 141 -16.90 1.87 16.83
C LYS A 141 -17.40 2.16 15.42
N LEU A 142 -16.84 1.49 14.42
CA LEU A 142 -17.34 1.61 13.06
C LEU A 142 -18.74 0.99 13.03
N GLU A 143 -19.79 1.81 13.15
CA GLU A 143 -21.20 1.38 13.12
C GLU A 143 -21.69 1.06 11.70
N VAL A 144 -20.94 1.53 10.72
CA VAL A 144 -21.05 1.19 9.30
C VAL A 144 -19.66 0.74 8.89
N PRO A 145 -19.48 -0.22 7.97
CA PRO A 145 -18.22 -0.37 7.27
C PRO A 145 -18.06 0.88 6.39
N ASP A 146 -17.80 2.03 7.02
CA ASP A 146 -17.15 3.15 6.40
C ASP A 146 -15.91 2.54 5.81
N HIS A 147 -15.96 2.29 4.49
CA HIS A 147 -14.82 1.79 3.76
C HIS A 147 -13.69 2.72 4.18
N PRO A 148 -12.70 2.28 4.97
CA PRO A 148 -11.48 3.04 4.98
C PRO A 148 -11.03 2.86 3.56
N ASN A 149 -11.32 3.84 2.69
CA ASN A 149 -10.98 3.76 1.28
C ASN A 149 -9.52 3.33 1.28
N PRO A 150 -9.20 2.04 1.02
CA PRO A 150 -7.90 1.51 1.38
C PRO A 150 -6.83 2.10 0.45
N GLU A 151 -7.25 3.00 -0.42
CA GLU A 151 -6.62 3.49 -1.63
C GLU A 151 -5.98 4.87 -1.45
N LYS A 152 -6.06 5.49 -0.25
CA LYS A 152 -5.23 6.67 0.02
C LYS A 152 -3.77 6.22 0.19
N ASN A 153 -2.96 6.52 -0.82
CA ASN A 153 -1.50 6.26 -0.90
C ASN A 153 -1.07 4.84 -1.32
N ASN A 154 -1.87 4.10 -2.10
CA ASN A 154 -1.43 2.83 -2.73
C ASN A 154 -0.60 3.06 -4.01
N PHE A 155 0.27 4.06 -4.01
CA PHE A 155 0.97 4.49 -5.21
C PHE A 155 1.88 3.39 -5.77
N GLN A 156 2.58 2.66 -4.90
CA GLN A 156 3.50 1.59 -5.27
C GLN A 156 2.78 0.42 -5.93
N ASN A 157 1.59 0.07 -5.45
CA ASN A 157 0.75 -0.99 -6.02
C ASN A 157 0.33 -0.67 -7.46
N ILE A 158 -0.08 0.58 -7.70
CA ILE A 158 -0.50 1.04 -9.03
C ILE A 158 0.72 1.17 -9.96
N ALA A 159 1.82 1.72 -9.43
CA ALA A 159 3.07 1.90 -10.16
C ALA A 159 3.80 0.59 -10.48
N GLY A 160 3.50 -0.47 -9.74
CA GLY A 160 4.19 -1.76 -9.84
C GLY A 160 5.64 -1.68 -9.39
N THR A 161 5.90 -0.93 -8.31
CA THR A 161 7.22 -0.80 -7.66
C THR A 161 7.23 -1.56 -6.34
N PRO A 162 8.36 -2.17 -5.94
CA PRO A 162 8.45 -2.88 -4.67
C PRO A 162 8.44 -1.95 -3.47
N GLU A 163 7.80 -2.38 -2.39
CA GLU A 163 7.77 -1.71 -1.09
C GLU A 163 7.90 -2.74 0.03
N ILE A 164 8.71 -2.44 1.04
CA ILE A 164 8.81 -3.22 2.27
C ILE A 164 8.48 -2.34 3.47
N VAL A 165 7.63 -2.85 4.37
CA VAL A 165 7.22 -2.15 5.59
C VAL A 165 7.89 -2.82 6.78
N VAL A 166 8.64 -2.05 7.56
CA VAL A 166 9.31 -2.54 8.76
C VAL A 166 8.80 -1.85 10.02
N PRO A 167 8.60 -2.59 11.13
CA PRO A 167 8.34 -2.02 12.44
C PRO A 167 9.62 -1.39 13.00
N ILE A 168 9.48 -0.20 13.59
CA ILE A 168 10.58 0.57 14.19
C ILE A 168 10.38 0.85 15.67
N GLY A 169 9.19 0.57 16.19
CA GLY A 169 8.83 0.82 17.57
C GLY A 169 7.38 0.45 17.85
N GLN A 170 6.93 0.80 19.04
CA GLN A 170 5.52 0.73 19.42
C GLN A 170 5.19 1.91 20.30
N VAL A 171 3.92 2.31 20.31
CA VAL A 171 3.42 3.38 21.17
C VAL A 171 2.23 2.88 21.98
N ALA A 172 2.21 3.25 23.26
CA ALA A 172 1.09 3.02 24.13
C ALA A 172 -0.09 3.93 23.74
N TYR A 173 -1.30 3.40 23.84
CA TYR A 173 -2.54 4.16 23.71
C TYR A 173 -3.58 3.61 24.68
N PHE A 174 -4.42 4.47 25.23
CA PHE A 174 -5.56 4.03 26.04
C PHE A 174 -6.71 3.59 25.12
N SER A 175 -7.07 2.32 25.19
CA SER A 175 -8.16 1.75 24.38
C SER A 175 -9.51 2.04 25.04
N PRO A 176 -10.43 2.75 24.35
CA PRO A 176 -11.77 2.99 24.88
C PRO A 176 -12.62 1.71 24.92
N TYR A 177 -12.20 0.62 24.27
CA TYR A 177 -12.93 -0.64 24.22
C TYR A 177 -12.52 -1.58 25.33
N THR A 178 -11.21 -1.78 25.50
CA THR A 178 -10.68 -2.69 26.52
C THR A 178 -10.44 -2.00 27.86
N LYS A 179 -10.61 -0.67 27.90
CA LYS A 179 -10.49 0.18 29.11
C LYS A 179 -9.12 0.08 29.78
N LYS A 180 -8.08 -0.18 29.00
CA LYS A 180 -6.69 -0.29 29.46
C LYS A 180 -5.73 0.27 28.43
N GLU A 181 -4.49 0.42 28.86
CA GLU A 181 -3.38 0.70 27.95
C GLU A 181 -3.11 -0.50 27.04
N GLU A 182 -2.98 -0.22 25.76
CA GLU A 182 -2.61 -1.16 24.71
C GLU A 182 -1.51 -0.55 23.84
N TYR A 183 -0.91 -1.36 22.97
CA TYR A 183 0.23 -0.96 22.17
C TYR A 183 -0.07 -1.15 20.69
N ILE A 184 0.38 -0.21 19.87
CA ILE A 184 0.33 -0.32 18.42
C ILE A 184 1.74 -0.19 17.82
N PRO A 185 2.12 -1.05 16.86
CA PRO A 185 3.42 -0.93 16.20
C PRO A 185 3.50 0.35 15.38
N VAL A 186 4.64 1.02 15.45
CA VAL A 186 5.01 2.12 14.55
C VAL A 186 5.84 1.56 13.43
N THR A 187 5.43 1.80 12.19
CA THR A 187 6.08 1.29 10.99
C THR A 187 6.59 2.39 10.07
N VAL A 188 7.59 2.04 9.28
CA VAL A 188 8.09 2.82 8.14
C VAL A 188 8.16 1.92 6.91
N SER A 189 7.95 2.52 5.77
CA SER A 189 8.00 1.89 4.47
C SER A 189 9.25 2.32 3.71
N PHE A 190 9.85 1.39 2.98
CA PHE A 190 10.88 1.64 1.99
C PHE A 190 10.40 1.19 0.62
N ALA A 191 10.40 2.08 -0.36
CA ALA A 191 10.06 1.74 -1.74
C ALA A 191 11.27 1.89 -2.65
N GLY A 192 11.47 0.88 -3.51
CA GLY A 192 12.56 0.81 -4.49
C GLY A 192 12.05 0.99 -5.90
N ALA A 193 12.98 1.11 -6.86
CA ALA A 193 12.60 1.13 -8.27
C ALA A 193 12.06 -0.25 -8.69
N LYS A 194 11.27 -0.28 -9.76
CA LYS A 194 10.69 -1.53 -10.27
C LYS A 194 11.77 -2.57 -10.56
N GLY A 195 11.63 -3.77 -9.97
CA GLY A 195 12.59 -4.87 -10.09
C GLY A 195 13.73 -4.85 -9.07
N CYS A 196 13.74 -3.90 -8.13
CA CYS A 196 14.79 -3.74 -7.12
C CYS A 196 14.47 -4.35 -5.76
N ASP A 197 13.62 -5.36 -5.72
CA ASP A 197 13.13 -6.04 -4.53
C ASP A 197 14.28 -6.50 -3.61
N LEU A 198 15.33 -7.09 -4.19
CA LEU A 198 16.50 -7.58 -3.44
C LEU A 198 17.27 -6.46 -2.72
N GLN A 199 17.29 -5.24 -3.26
CA GLN A 199 17.93 -4.11 -2.57
C GLN A 199 17.17 -3.72 -1.29
N LEU A 200 15.84 -3.87 -1.28
CA LEU A 200 15.04 -3.62 -0.09
C LEU A 200 15.31 -4.65 1.00
N PHE A 201 15.45 -5.93 0.65
CA PHE A 201 15.84 -6.97 1.61
C PHE A 201 17.25 -6.71 2.17
N ALA A 202 18.23 -6.39 1.32
CA ALA A 202 19.57 -6.05 1.77
C ALA A 202 19.59 -4.80 2.68
N LEU A 203 18.74 -3.80 2.40
CA LEU A 203 18.57 -2.65 3.28
C LEU A 203 18.03 -3.06 4.66
N VAL A 204 17.01 -3.92 4.70
CA VAL A 204 16.42 -4.41 5.96
C VAL A 204 17.44 -5.22 6.77
N GLU A 205 18.20 -6.11 6.12
CA GLU A 205 19.30 -6.82 6.76
C GLU A 205 20.32 -5.84 7.34
N LYS A 206 20.72 -4.82 6.57
CA LYS A 206 21.68 -3.83 7.04
C LYS A 206 21.16 -3.05 8.24
N LEU A 207 19.91 -2.62 8.21
CA LEU A 207 19.25 -1.92 9.32
C LEU A 207 19.22 -2.79 10.58
N LYS A 208 19.04 -4.11 10.44
CA LYS A 208 19.09 -5.07 11.55
C LYS A 208 20.51 -5.22 12.09
N GLU A 209 21.51 -5.38 11.23
CA GLU A 209 22.93 -5.53 11.62
C GLU A 209 23.41 -4.38 12.49
N VAL A 210 23.02 -3.14 12.16
CA VAL A 210 23.42 -1.95 12.91
C VAL A 210 22.47 -1.61 14.07
N GLY A 211 21.48 -2.46 14.33
CA GLY A 211 20.52 -2.31 15.44
C GLY A 211 19.51 -1.17 15.27
N LEU A 212 19.30 -0.65 14.06
CA LEU A 212 18.26 0.35 13.77
C LEU A 212 16.85 -0.27 13.82
N ILE A 213 16.73 -1.54 13.42
CA ILE A 213 15.51 -2.34 13.57
C ILE A 213 15.84 -3.64 14.33
N LYS A 214 14.81 -4.26 14.90
CA LYS A 214 14.91 -5.50 15.66
C LYS A 214 13.72 -6.40 15.36
N GLU A 215 13.88 -7.68 15.63
CA GLU A 215 12.80 -8.67 15.51
C GLU A 215 11.61 -8.28 16.40
N VAL A 216 10.42 -8.57 15.90
CA VAL A 216 9.17 -8.31 16.62
C VAL A 216 8.71 -9.53 17.38
N LEU A 217 8.00 -9.28 18.48
CA LEU A 217 7.25 -10.30 19.19
C LEU A 217 5.92 -10.57 18.49
N PRO A 218 5.42 -11.82 18.54
CA PRO A 218 4.03 -12.10 18.20
C PRO A 218 3.08 -11.60 19.29
N GLY A 219 1.82 -11.35 18.92
CA GLY A 219 0.75 -11.05 19.88
C GLY A 219 0.52 -9.56 20.12
N LYS A 220 0.39 -9.17 21.40
CA LYS A 220 -0.10 -7.84 21.81
C LYS A 220 0.96 -6.74 21.78
N LEU A 221 2.23 -7.11 21.78
CA LEU A 221 3.36 -6.19 21.79
C LEU A 221 4.22 -6.51 20.57
N ALA A 222 4.72 -5.49 19.88
CA ALA A 222 5.75 -5.65 18.87
C ALA A 222 7.14 -5.80 19.51
N TYR A 223 7.35 -5.21 20.69
CA TYR A 223 8.61 -5.22 21.43
C TYR A 223 8.40 -5.40 22.94
N PRO A 224 9.40 -5.93 23.68
CA PRO A 224 9.37 -5.93 25.14
C PRO A 224 9.19 -4.51 25.71
N LEU A 225 8.47 -4.41 26.84
CA LEU A 225 8.33 -3.18 27.63
C LEU A 225 9.56 -2.93 28.49
#